data_AF-A0A1V3NFX6-F1
#
_entry.id   AF-A0A1V3NFX6-F1
#
_cell.length_a   1.000
_cell.length_b   1.000
_cell.length_c   1.000
_cell.angle_alpha   90.00
_cell.angle_beta   90.00
_cell.angle_gamma   90.00
#
_symmetry.space_group_name_H-M   'P 1'
#
loop_
_entity.id
_entity.type
_entity.pdbx_description
1 polymer ?
#
loop_
_entity_poly.entity_id
_entity_poly.type
_entity_poly.pdbx_seq_one_letter_code
_entity_poly.pdbx_strand_id
1 'polypeptide(L)'
;MRFFLRRRQGPKWLRQQFLDRFMGRTLIVHRGLPPEWLDELLKQPGGGGHFRIDARRVDQKHPTPIEWFVRDHVLPLALPMPVLVQVGQGFILLRHLTRNEQPVHPGEIRWFLDEMDTRHHMRLRITHDEFVPEPGIPSADNEARSMTEHRGL
;
A
#
# COMPACT_ATOMS: atom_id res chain seq x y z
N MET A 1 27.45 -15.64 30.00
CA MET A 1 26.14 -15.30 29.38
C MET A 1 26.21 -13.88 28.81
N ARG A 2 26.24 -13.72 27.48
CA ARG A 2 26.11 -12.39 26.85
C ARG A 2 24.62 -12.07 26.72
N PHE A 3 24.13 -11.18 27.57
CA PHE A 3 22.83 -10.55 27.38
C PHE A 3 22.93 -9.58 26.20
N PHE A 4 22.46 -10.01 25.02
CA PHE A 4 22.15 -9.05 23.95
C PHE A 4 20.89 -8.29 24.39
N LEU A 5 21.08 -7.11 24.98
CA LEU A 5 20.03 -6.11 25.09
C LEU A 5 19.60 -5.74 23.67
N ARG A 6 18.55 -6.40 23.16
CA ARG A 6 17.90 -6.06 21.90
C ARG A 6 17.32 -4.66 22.07
N ARG A 7 18.09 -3.63 21.69
CA ARG A 7 17.64 -2.22 21.67
C ARG A 7 16.26 -2.20 21.03
N ARG A 8 15.27 -1.68 21.75
CA ARG A 8 13.94 -1.40 21.21
C ARG A 8 14.14 -0.45 20.04
N GLN A 9 14.00 -0.95 18.81
CA GLN A 9 14.29 -0.18 17.60
C GLN A 9 13.28 0.97 17.52
N GLY A 10 13.78 2.21 17.50
CA GLY A 10 12.95 3.40 17.48
C GLY A 10 12.31 3.65 16.10
N PRO A 11 11.25 4.47 16.02
CA PRO A 11 10.52 4.75 14.77
C PRO A 11 11.41 5.24 13.62
N LYS A 12 12.45 6.05 13.91
CA LYS A 12 13.40 6.53 12.88
C LYS A 12 14.14 5.38 12.18
N TRP A 13 14.55 4.35 12.93
CA TRP A 13 15.21 3.18 12.35
C TRP A 13 14.26 2.35 11.51
N LEU A 14 13.03 2.11 12.00
CA LEU A 14 12.00 1.37 11.26
C LEU A 14 11.67 2.09 9.94
N ARG A 15 11.55 3.43 9.99
CA ARG A 15 11.33 4.27 8.80
C ARG A 15 12.45 4.11 7.79
N GLN A 16 13.71 4.25 8.21
CA GLN A 16 14.85 4.12 7.31
C GLN A 16 14.87 2.74 6.65
N GLN A 17 14.71 1.67 7.44
CA GLN A 17 14.71 0.29 6.91
C GLN A 17 13.54 0.00 6.00
N PHE A 18 12.38 0.59 6.25
CA PHE A 18 11.25 0.53 5.34
C PHE A 18 11.59 1.18 3.99
N LEU A 19 12.11 2.40 4.01
CA LEU A 19 12.48 3.12 2.79
C LEU A 19 13.59 2.39 2.03
N ASP A 20 14.66 1.95 2.71
CA ASP A 20 15.77 1.20 2.10
C ASP A 20 15.29 -0.05 1.36
N ARG A 21 14.28 -0.74 1.91
CA ARG A 21 13.78 -2.00 1.37
C ARG A 21 12.72 -1.82 0.28
N PHE A 22 11.84 -0.84 0.43
CA PHE A 22 10.63 -0.74 -0.37
C PHE A 22 10.62 0.43 -1.35
N MET A 23 11.65 1.29 -1.38
CA MET A 23 11.78 2.33 -2.42
C MET A 23 11.64 1.74 -3.83
N GLY A 24 10.79 2.34 -4.65
CA GLY A 24 10.49 1.87 -6.01
C GLY A 24 9.67 0.58 -6.07
N ARG A 25 9.09 0.13 -4.95
CA ARG A 25 8.23 -1.06 -4.88
C ARG A 25 6.77 -0.68 -4.73
N THR A 26 5.93 -1.64 -5.08
CA THR A 26 4.49 -1.56 -4.90
C THR A 26 4.05 -2.61 -3.89
N LEU A 27 3.12 -2.25 -3.01
CA LEU A 27 2.55 -3.11 -1.98
C LEU A 27 1.03 -3.19 -2.16
N ILE A 28 0.45 -4.30 -1.76
CA ILE A 28 -0.99 -4.49 -1.60
C ILE A 28 -1.23 -4.83 -0.13
N VAL A 29 -1.83 -3.90 0.60
CA VAL A 29 -2.24 -4.07 2.00
C VAL A 29 -3.68 -4.57 2.00
N HIS A 30 -3.96 -5.68 2.66
CA HIS A 30 -5.28 -6.32 2.60
C HIS A 30 -5.70 -6.93 3.94
N ARG A 31 -6.99 -7.24 4.13
CA ARG A 31 -7.52 -7.94 5.31
C ARG A 31 -7.95 -9.38 5.00
N GLY A 32 -7.14 -10.04 4.19
CA GLY A 32 -7.52 -11.25 3.46
C GLY A 32 -7.97 -10.92 2.04
N LEU A 33 -7.48 -11.69 1.08
CA LEU A 33 -7.91 -11.66 -0.31
C LEU A 33 -8.53 -13.03 -0.61
N PRO A 34 -9.59 -13.09 -1.44
CA PRO A 34 -10.10 -14.36 -1.92
C PRO A 34 -8.99 -15.15 -2.64
N PRO A 35 -8.89 -16.48 -2.46
CA PRO A 35 -7.87 -17.29 -3.14
C PRO A 35 -7.87 -17.10 -4.66
N GLU A 36 -9.05 -17.08 -5.27
CA GLU A 36 -9.25 -16.88 -6.71
C GLU A 36 -8.73 -15.51 -7.18
N TRP A 37 -8.83 -14.48 -6.34
CA TRP A 37 -8.31 -13.15 -6.65
C TRP A 37 -6.77 -13.18 -6.72
N LEU A 38 -6.12 -13.91 -5.81
CA LEU A 38 -4.67 -14.07 -5.82
C LEU A 38 -4.20 -14.88 -7.02
N ASP A 39 -4.91 -15.95 -7.36
CA ASP A 39 -4.61 -16.76 -8.54
C ASP A 39 -4.70 -15.93 -9.83
N GLU A 40 -5.74 -15.09 -9.95
CA GLU A 40 -5.87 -14.16 -11.07
C GLU A 40 -4.78 -13.09 -11.10
N LEU A 41 -4.35 -12.58 -9.94
CA LEU A 41 -3.22 -11.64 -9.86
C LEU A 41 -1.95 -12.27 -10.41
N LEU A 42 -1.63 -13.50 -10.02
CA LEU A 42 -0.40 -14.18 -10.43
C LEU A 42 -0.37 -14.49 -11.94
N LYS A 43 -1.53 -14.55 -12.61
CA LYS A 43 -1.63 -14.67 -14.07
C LYS A 43 -1.32 -13.35 -14.81
N GLN A 44 -1.39 -12.20 -14.14
CA GLN A 44 -1.12 -10.91 -14.76
C GLN A 44 0.39 -10.66 -14.95
N PRO A 45 0.80 -9.99 -16.04
CA PRO A 45 2.16 -9.50 -16.18
C PRO A 45 2.55 -8.61 -15.00
N GLY A 46 3.60 -9.01 -14.26
CA GLY A 46 4.08 -8.28 -13.09
C GLY A 46 3.27 -8.49 -11.80
N GLY A 47 2.22 -9.32 -11.80
CA GLY A 47 1.38 -9.56 -10.61
C GLY A 47 2.14 -10.17 -9.41
N GLY A 48 3.19 -10.95 -9.68
CA GLY A 48 4.12 -11.44 -8.65
C GLY A 48 5.03 -10.36 -8.04
N GLY A 49 5.12 -9.19 -8.67
CA GLY A 49 6.00 -8.08 -8.26
C GLY A 49 5.46 -7.23 -7.11
N HIS A 50 4.19 -7.41 -6.73
CA HIS A 50 3.58 -6.71 -5.60
C HIS A 50 3.83 -7.46 -4.29
N PHE A 51 4.40 -6.77 -3.30
CA PHE A 51 4.43 -7.30 -1.94
C PHE A 51 3.02 -7.31 -1.37
N ARG A 52 2.59 -8.42 -0.77
CA ARG A 52 1.24 -8.56 -0.20
C ARG A 52 1.34 -8.63 1.31
N ILE A 53 0.66 -7.73 2.00
CA ILE A 53 0.73 -7.59 3.45
C ILE A 53 -0.66 -7.78 4.04
N ASP A 54 -0.82 -8.85 4.83
CA ASP A 54 -2.06 -9.10 5.57
C ASP A 54 -2.10 -8.21 6.82
N ALA A 55 -2.90 -7.15 6.75
CA ALA A 55 -3.10 -6.17 7.81
C ALA A 55 -3.68 -6.79 9.10
N ARG A 56 -4.23 -8.01 9.06
CA ARG A 56 -4.69 -8.70 10.27
C ARG A 56 -3.54 -9.21 11.14
N ARG A 57 -2.32 -9.26 10.59
CA ARG A 57 -1.12 -9.84 11.24
C ARG A 57 -0.10 -8.81 11.72
N VAL A 58 -0.39 -7.51 11.57
CA VAL A 58 0.57 -6.42 11.84
C VAL A 58 0.61 -5.98 13.31
N ASP A 59 -0.30 -6.47 14.15
CA ASP A 59 -0.35 -6.12 15.58
C ASP A 59 0.59 -6.98 16.44
N GLN A 60 1.88 -6.95 16.10
CA GLN A 60 2.91 -7.67 16.82
C GLN A 60 3.67 -6.75 17.78
N LYS A 61 4.11 -7.32 18.92
CA LYS A 61 4.89 -6.61 19.96
C LYS A 61 6.21 -6.04 19.42
N HIS A 62 6.79 -6.66 18.40
CA HIS A 62 8.03 -6.25 17.74
C HIS A 62 7.82 -6.24 16.23
N PRO A 63 7.19 -5.20 15.67
CA PRO A 63 6.86 -5.16 14.25
C PRO A 63 8.13 -5.07 13.40
N THR A 64 8.13 -5.76 12.27
CA THR A 64 9.04 -5.49 11.15
C THR A 64 8.81 -4.07 10.61
N PRO A 65 9.76 -3.50 9.84
CA PRO A 65 9.57 -2.18 9.23
C PRO A 65 8.28 -2.03 8.43
N ILE A 66 7.85 -3.08 7.71
CA ILE A 66 6.62 -3.06 6.93
C ILE A 66 5.37 -3.16 7.80
N GLU A 67 5.37 -4.00 8.83
CA GLU A 67 4.25 -4.10 9.78
C GLU A 67 4.07 -2.79 10.55
N TRP A 68 5.17 -2.17 10.96
CA TRP A 68 5.18 -0.84 11.57
C TRP A 68 4.57 0.20 10.63
N PHE A 69 5.02 0.24 9.37
CA PHE A 69 4.50 1.18 8.38
C PHE A 69 2.98 0.99 8.17
N VAL A 70 2.53 -0.24 7.97
CA VAL A 70 1.10 -0.52 7.76
C VAL A 70 0.27 -0.13 8.98
N ARG A 71 0.70 -0.54 10.18
CA ARG A 71 -0.04 -0.29 11.42
C ARG A 71 -0.12 1.18 11.77
N ASP A 72 0.99 1.90 11.67
CA ASP A 72 1.11 3.26 12.20
C ASP A 72 0.79 4.33 11.14
N HIS A 73 0.86 4.00 9.84
CA HIS A 73 0.70 5.00 8.76
C HIS A 73 -0.32 4.65 7.68
N VAL A 74 -0.71 3.38 7.50
CA VAL A 74 -1.72 3.00 6.49
C VAL A 74 -3.09 2.80 7.13
N LEU A 75 -3.17 1.97 8.18
CA LEU A 75 -4.44 1.66 8.85
C LEU A 75 -5.16 2.89 9.43
N PRO A 76 -4.48 3.88 10.03
CA PRO A 76 -5.14 5.07 10.57
C PRO A 76 -5.82 5.94 9.51
N LEU A 77 -5.47 5.78 8.22
CA LEU A 77 -6.09 6.52 7.12
C LEU A 77 -7.51 6.04 6.81
N ALA A 78 -7.92 4.88 7.35
CA ALA A 78 -9.26 4.31 7.20
C ALA A 78 -9.74 4.16 5.73
N LEU A 79 -8.81 3.96 4.79
CA LEU A 79 -9.16 3.67 3.40
C LEU A 79 -9.84 2.29 3.28
N PRO A 80 -10.79 2.11 2.35
CA PRO A 80 -11.31 0.79 2.00
C PRO A 80 -10.19 -0.18 1.63
N MET A 81 -10.36 -1.46 1.93
CA MET A 81 -9.34 -2.50 1.71
C MET A 81 -9.77 -3.44 0.58
N PRO A 82 -8.85 -3.89 -0.30
CA PRO A 82 -7.40 -3.72 -0.21
C PRO A 82 -6.89 -2.33 -0.66
N VAL A 83 -5.70 -1.95 -0.21
CA VAL A 83 -5.03 -0.69 -0.55
C VAL A 83 -3.76 -0.97 -1.35
N LEU A 84 -3.66 -0.36 -2.53
CA LEU A 84 -2.44 -0.27 -3.33
C LEU A 84 -1.55 0.84 -2.76
N VAL A 85 -0.29 0.53 -2.52
CA VAL A 85 0.71 1.46 -2.01
C VAL A 85 1.89 1.51 -2.97
N GLN A 86 2.21 2.69 -3.49
CA GLN A 86 3.38 2.93 -4.33
C GLN A 86 4.40 3.73 -3.55
N VAL A 87 5.57 3.15 -3.30
CA VAL A 87 6.64 3.80 -2.52
C VAL A 87 7.60 4.47 -3.50
N GLY A 88 7.51 5.80 -3.59
CA GLY A 88 8.31 6.63 -4.50
C GLY A 88 9.37 7.46 -3.80
N GLN A 89 10.12 8.23 -4.59
CA GLN A 89 11.13 9.14 -4.08
C GLN A 89 10.44 10.38 -3.49
N GLY A 90 10.57 10.57 -2.17
CA GLY A 90 10.02 11.72 -1.45
C GLY A 90 8.52 11.64 -1.12
N PHE A 91 7.79 10.65 -1.66
CA PHE A 91 6.38 10.44 -1.34
C PHE A 91 5.97 8.97 -1.47
N ILE A 92 4.89 8.60 -0.76
CA ILE A 92 4.22 7.30 -0.87
C ILE A 92 2.77 7.57 -1.25
N LEU A 93 2.30 6.96 -2.33
CA LEU A 93 0.93 7.14 -2.81
C LEU A 93 0.08 5.95 -2.40
N LEU A 94 -1.17 6.20 -2.00
CA LEU A 94 -2.12 5.19 -1.58
C LEU A 94 -3.46 5.38 -2.30
N ARG A 95 -3.98 4.26 -2.81
CA ARG A 95 -5.30 4.18 -3.45
C ARG A 95 -5.94 2.85 -3.13
N HIS A 96 -7.24 2.81 -2.83
CA HIS A 96 -7.89 1.53 -2.56
C HIS A 96 -8.27 0.84 -3.87
N LEU A 97 -8.31 -0.48 -3.82
CA LEU A 97 -8.60 -1.37 -4.93
C LEU A 97 -10.00 -1.96 -4.74
N THR A 98 -10.98 -1.13 -4.44
CA THR A 98 -12.37 -1.57 -4.30
C THR A 98 -13.35 -0.76 -5.14
N ARG A 99 -14.41 -1.43 -5.60
CA ARG A 99 -15.58 -0.85 -6.25
C ARG A 99 -16.82 -1.61 -5.75
N ASN A 100 -17.86 -0.90 -5.37
CA ASN A 100 -19.07 -1.50 -4.78
C ASN A 100 -18.75 -2.46 -3.63
N GLU A 101 -17.83 -2.04 -2.74
CA GLU A 101 -17.36 -2.82 -1.57
C GLU A 101 -16.61 -4.13 -1.89
N GLN A 102 -16.39 -4.45 -3.17
CA GLN A 102 -15.65 -5.62 -3.61
C GLN A 102 -14.26 -5.22 -4.12
N PRO A 103 -13.22 -6.05 -3.95
CA PRO A 103 -11.94 -5.85 -4.62
C PRO A 103 -12.11 -5.76 -6.13
N VAL A 104 -11.44 -4.81 -6.79
CA VAL A 104 -11.39 -4.73 -8.26
C VAL A 104 -10.69 -5.97 -8.84
N HIS A 105 -10.94 -6.29 -10.11
CA HIS A 105 -10.27 -7.43 -10.73
C HIS A 105 -8.75 -7.18 -10.81
N PRO A 106 -7.87 -8.17 -10.55
CA PRO A 106 -6.42 -7.96 -10.56
C PRO A 106 -5.86 -7.37 -11.86
N GLY A 107 -6.47 -7.69 -13.01
CA GLY A 107 -6.12 -7.11 -14.31
C GLY A 107 -6.29 -5.59 -14.39
N GLU A 108 -7.11 -4.99 -13.52
CA GLU A 108 -7.31 -3.53 -13.46
C GLU A 108 -6.18 -2.81 -12.70
N ILE A 109 -5.36 -3.51 -11.90
CA ILE A 109 -4.34 -2.88 -11.04
C ILE A 109 -3.36 -2.03 -11.85
N ARG A 110 -3.07 -2.43 -13.10
CA ARG A 110 -2.19 -1.66 -13.98
C ARG A 110 -2.73 -0.25 -14.22
N TRP A 111 -4.04 -0.11 -14.46
CA TRP A 111 -4.67 1.19 -14.67
C TRP A 111 -4.62 2.06 -13.41
N PHE A 112 -4.80 1.45 -12.23
CA PHE A 112 -4.65 2.17 -10.96
C PHE A 112 -3.22 2.70 -10.82
N LEU A 113 -2.21 1.87 -11.11
CA LEU A 113 -0.79 2.26 -11.07
C LEU A 113 -0.45 3.39 -12.04
N ASP A 114 -0.94 3.32 -13.27
CA ASP A 114 -0.69 4.35 -14.29
C ASP A 114 -1.29 5.71 -13.88
N GLU A 115 -2.32 5.72 -13.05
CA GLU A 115 -2.99 6.93 -12.57
C GLU A 115 -2.57 7.40 -11.17
N MET A 116 -1.79 6.62 -10.40
CA MET A 116 -1.51 6.90 -8.98
C MET A 116 -1.00 8.32 -8.73
N ASP A 117 -0.14 8.84 -9.62
CA ASP A 117 0.46 10.17 -9.47
C ASP A 117 -0.59 11.30 -9.42
N THR A 118 -1.68 11.14 -10.17
CA THR A 118 -2.74 12.16 -10.29
C THR A 118 -4.03 11.79 -9.56
N ARG A 119 -4.27 10.50 -9.32
CA ARG A 119 -5.50 9.95 -8.72
C ARG A 119 -5.20 9.05 -7.54
N HIS A 120 -4.47 9.55 -6.54
CA HIS A 120 -4.32 8.90 -5.23
C HIS A 120 -5.36 9.44 -4.24
N HIS A 121 -5.74 8.64 -3.24
CA HIS A 121 -6.58 9.13 -2.14
C HIS A 121 -5.75 9.76 -1.03
N MET A 122 -4.54 9.26 -0.84
CA MET A 122 -3.61 9.78 0.16
C MET A 122 -2.20 9.78 -0.41
N ARG A 123 -1.50 10.88 -0.20
CA ARG A 123 -0.07 11.00 -0.38
C ARG A 123 0.57 11.13 0.99
N LEU A 124 1.55 10.30 1.30
CA LEU A 124 2.40 10.50 2.45
C LEU A 124 3.68 11.18 1.98
N ARG A 125 3.84 12.48 2.27
CA ARG A 125 5.11 13.16 2.01
C ARG A 125 6.16 12.67 2.99
N ILE A 126 7.31 12.26 2.45
CA ILE A 126 8.43 11.77 3.24
C ILE A 126 9.25 12.99 3.68
N THR A 127 9.36 13.21 4.99
CA THR A 127 10.24 14.23 5.57
C THR A 127 11.44 13.57 6.23
N HIS A 128 12.32 14.39 6.80
CA HIS A 128 13.45 13.88 7.59
C HIS A 128 12.99 13.08 8.81
N ASP A 129 11.81 13.35 9.38
CA ASP A 129 11.40 12.76 10.65
C ASP A 129 10.11 11.93 10.60
N GLU A 130 9.29 12.10 9.57
CA GLU A 130 7.93 11.54 9.55
C GLU A 130 7.38 11.31 8.13
N PHE A 131 6.22 10.67 8.10
CA PHE A 131 5.34 10.60 6.94
C PHE A 131 4.15 11.52 7.18
N VAL A 132 4.06 12.60 6.42
CA VAL A 132 2.98 13.60 6.56
C VAL A 132 1.85 13.25 5.60
N PRO A 133 0.63 12.93 6.09
CA PRO A 133 -0.50 12.62 5.22
C PRO A 133 -1.06 13.88 4.55
N GLU A 134 -1.26 13.79 3.24
CA GLU A 134 -1.82 14.81 2.37
C GLU A 134 -2.97 14.18 1.57
N PRO A 135 -4.22 14.62 1.75
CA PRO A 135 -5.36 14.05 1.06
C PRO A 135 -5.30 14.36 -0.44
N GLY A 136 -5.67 13.38 -1.26
CA GLY A 136 -5.85 13.53 -2.70
C GLY A 136 -7.33 13.54 -3.07
N ILE A 137 -7.72 12.71 -4.04
CA ILE A 137 -9.13 12.58 -4.45
C ILE A 137 -9.96 11.88 -3.36
N PRO A 138 -11.26 12.19 -3.22
CA PRO A 138 -12.14 11.48 -2.29
C PRO A 138 -12.10 9.97 -2.50
N SER A 139 -12.18 9.18 -1.42
CA SER A 139 -12.26 7.71 -1.52
C SER A 139 -13.47 7.22 -2.31
N ALA A 140 -14.57 7.98 -2.31
CA ALA A 140 -15.73 7.67 -3.14
C ALA A 140 -15.44 7.82 -4.66
N ASP A 141 -14.47 8.64 -5.06
CA ASP A 141 -14.04 8.81 -6.46
C ASP A 141 -12.90 7.84 -6.79
N ASN A 142 -13.18 6.54 -6.91
CA ASN A 142 -12.16 5.51 -7.11
C ASN A 142 -12.16 4.86 -8.51
N GLU A 143 -12.95 5.36 -9.46
CA GLU A 143 -12.92 4.80 -10.81
C GLU A 143 -11.58 5.09 -11.52
N ALA A 144 -11.02 4.06 -12.16
CA ALA A 144 -9.86 4.20 -13.03
C ALA A 144 -10.32 4.76 -14.37
N ARG A 145 -9.83 5.94 -14.76
CA ARG A 145 -10.26 6.62 -15.99
C ARG A 145 -9.86 5.86 -17.24
N SER A 146 -8.70 5.20 -17.21
CA SER A 146 -8.19 4.35 -18.29
C SER A 146 -9.14 3.20 -18.62
N MET A 147 -9.94 2.75 -17.65
CA MET A 147 -11.02 1.77 -17.88
C MET A 147 -12.20 2.40 -18.65
N THR A 148 -12.58 3.63 -18.29
CA THR A 148 -13.69 4.37 -18.91
C THR A 148 -13.37 4.70 -20.37
N GLU A 149 -12.15 5.17 -20.63
CA GLU A 149 -11.65 5.43 -21.99
C GLU A 149 -11.57 4.16 -22.85
N HIS A 150 -11.21 3.02 -22.26
CA HIS A 150 -11.20 1.73 -22.97
C HIS A 150 -12.60 1.15 -23.23
N ARG A 151 -13.63 1.59 -22.48
CA ARG A 151 -15.03 1.18 -22.66
C ARG A 151 -15.84 2.13 -23.55
N GLY A 152 -15.25 3.22 -24.06
CA GLY A 152 -15.92 4.15 -24.97
C GLY A 152 -17.11 4.89 -24.33
N LEU A 153 -17.04 5.15 -23.02
CA LEU A 153 -17.97 6.00 -22.28
C LEU A 153 -17.35 7.38 -22.03
#